data_AF-A0ABD5NR68-F1
#
_entry.id   AF-A0ABD5NR68-F1
#
_cell.length_a   1.000
_cell.length_b   1.000
_cell.length_c   1.000
_cell.angle_alpha   90.00
_cell.angle_beta   90.00
_cell.angle_gamma   90.00
#
_symmetry.space_group_name_H-M   'P 1'
#
loop_
_entity.id
_entity.type
_entity.pdbx_description
1 polymer ?
#
loop_
_entity_poly.entity_id
_entity_poly.type
_entity_poly.pdbx_seq_one_letter_code
_entity_poly.pdbx_strand_id
1 'polypeptide(L)'
;MTRALVLDGRSLSALSFVRSLGQSGVEVHVGESFGQNLAAYSKYATASHVYPSADDNPAGFRRVVRDVVETTGFDTVVPTRDATTRELAAVCDDFPDRTSTLLSSPETIDRLGDKARCAKLAERVGVPIPATYDPAETAVDEIAATADFPVLVKPTNGAGARGIARVDDPAELAATYRSVTDDHGDAIVQEYVDHAGGHYSVGTVFDRASEPRAIHVYEELRQYPESGGPAVEAHSRPVEPWVDDLLDILRAVEWVGPAHMDVLFDPDDETYKLLEVNPRIWMSIGLTIRAGVDVPSLTLALATGGDPEPVTAYRTDLRYRWVLPSGVLWAVGGDRLTGRLRDVLVPPAEPVCYGVLSGRDPNAVAGVAAQSLSFLRDPEKRRQVLGRGW
;
A
#
# COMPACT_ATOMS: atom_id res chain seq x y z
N MET A 1 -25.12 17.11 3.84
CA MET A 1 -23.68 17.28 4.12
C MET A 1 -23.02 15.98 3.72
N THR A 2 -21.95 16.03 2.94
CA THR A 2 -21.24 14.83 2.48
C THR A 2 -20.48 14.21 3.65
N ARG A 3 -20.57 12.89 3.80
CA ARG A 3 -19.96 12.11 4.88
C ARG A 3 -19.19 10.92 4.32
N ALA A 4 -17.98 10.71 4.83
CA ALA A 4 -17.14 9.58 4.46
C ALA A 4 -16.76 8.75 5.69
N LEU A 5 -16.72 7.42 5.52
CA LEU A 5 -16.10 6.51 6.49
C LEU A 5 -14.75 6.05 5.94
N VAL A 6 -13.66 6.43 6.60
CA VAL A 6 -12.30 6.00 6.24
C VAL A 6 -11.88 4.89 7.20
N LEU A 7 -11.66 3.69 6.69
CA LEU A 7 -11.24 2.52 7.47
C LEU A 7 -9.72 2.52 7.70
N ASP A 8 -9.25 1.57 8.51
CA ASP A 8 -7.84 1.38 8.85
C ASP A 8 -7.16 2.63 9.42
N GLY A 9 -7.82 3.25 10.41
CA GLY A 9 -7.33 4.44 11.10
C GLY A 9 -5.91 4.32 11.66
N ARG A 10 -5.34 3.11 11.75
CA ARG A 10 -3.92 2.89 12.08
C ARG A 10 -2.92 3.44 11.06
N SER A 11 -3.34 3.68 9.82
CA SER A 11 -2.46 3.89 8.67
C SER A 11 -2.24 5.37 8.31
N LEU A 12 -1.13 5.65 7.62
CA LEU A 12 -0.84 6.99 7.09
C LEU A 12 -1.74 7.36 5.90
N SER A 13 -2.16 6.36 5.13
CA SER A 13 -3.14 6.51 4.06
C SER A 13 -4.47 7.00 4.62
N ALA A 14 -5.00 6.35 5.67
CA ALA A 14 -6.22 6.78 6.34
C ALA A 14 -6.09 8.21 6.90
N LEU A 15 -4.98 8.53 7.58
CA LEU A 15 -4.73 9.89 8.08
C LEU A 15 -4.72 10.93 6.95
N SER A 16 -4.11 10.60 5.81
CA SER A 16 -4.04 11.49 4.65
C SER A 16 -5.43 11.73 4.03
N PHE A 17 -6.25 10.67 3.93
CA PHE A 17 -7.66 10.77 3.51
C PHE A 17 -8.48 11.64 4.45
N VAL A 18 -8.42 11.38 5.76
CA VAL A 18 -9.14 12.15 6.78
C VAL A 18 -8.79 13.63 6.71
N ARG A 19 -7.50 13.95 6.54
CA ARG A 19 -7.03 15.33 6.39
C ARG A 19 -7.52 15.99 5.11
N SER A 20 -7.42 15.31 3.96
CA SER A 20 -7.82 15.89 2.67
C SER A 20 -9.33 16.14 2.65
N LEU A 21 -10.14 15.10 2.92
CA LEU A 21 -11.59 15.19 2.89
C LEU A 21 -12.12 16.20 3.93
N GLY A 22 -11.59 16.19 5.15
CA GLY A 22 -11.99 17.13 6.19
C GLY A 22 -11.59 18.58 5.89
N GLN A 23 -10.48 18.82 5.18
CA GLN A 23 -10.13 20.17 4.69
C GLN A 23 -11.09 20.66 3.61
N SER A 24 -11.65 19.75 2.83
CA SER A 24 -12.68 20.02 1.82
C SER A 24 -14.10 20.12 2.40
N GLY A 25 -14.27 20.02 3.72
CA GLY A 25 -15.55 20.19 4.40
C GLY A 25 -16.42 18.92 4.47
N VAL A 26 -15.87 17.76 4.12
CA VAL A 26 -16.54 16.47 4.31
C VAL A 26 -16.52 16.08 5.79
N GLU A 27 -17.64 15.59 6.30
CA GLU A 27 -17.67 14.98 7.64
C GLU A 27 -17.01 13.60 7.58
N VAL A 28 -15.88 13.42 8.28
CA VAL A 28 -15.11 12.18 8.19
C VAL A 28 -15.19 11.37 9.47
N HIS A 29 -15.69 10.15 9.36
CA HIS A 29 -15.62 9.14 10.41
C HIS A 29 -14.43 8.22 10.15
N VAL A 30 -13.80 7.72 11.21
CA VAL A 30 -12.67 6.79 11.14
C VAL A 30 -13.08 5.43 11.67
N GLY A 31 -12.74 4.35 10.97
CA GLY A 31 -12.93 2.97 11.42
C GLY A 31 -11.60 2.27 11.68
N GLU A 32 -11.51 1.45 12.73
CA GLU A 32 -10.35 0.59 13.02
C GLU A 32 -10.75 -0.59 13.91
N SER A 33 -9.92 -1.65 13.98
CA SER A 33 -10.16 -2.77 14.90
C SER A 33 -9.78 -2.53 16.37
N PHE A 34 -9.30 -1.33 16.69
CA PHE A 34 -8.99 -0.90 18.04
C PHE A 34 -9.20 0.62 18.20
N GLY A 35 -9.52 1.05 19.43
CA GLY A 35 -9.95 2.43 19.68
C GLY A 35 -8.85 3.49 19.57
N GLN A 36 -7.63 3.23 20.07
CA GLN A 36 -6.53 4.20 20.02
C GLN A 36 -5.72 4.07 18.74
N ASN A 37 -6.16 4.75 17.68
CA ASN A 37 -5.51 4.71 16.37
C ASN A 37 -5.13 6.11 15.87
N LEU A 38 -4.15 6.17 14.98
CA LEU A 38 -3.54 7.39 14.46
C LEU A 38 -4.57 8.39 13.90
N ALA A 39 -5.41 7.96 12.96
CA ALA A 39 -6.29 8.84 12.20
C ALA A 39 -7.44 9.39 13.07
N ALA A 40 -7.92 8.65 14.07
CA ALA A 40 -8.94 9.11 15.01
C ALA A 40 -8.50 10.32 15.86
N TYR A 41 -7.20 10.56 16.00
CA TYR A 41 -6.67 11.75 16.68
C TYR A 41 -6.60 12.98 15.78
N SER A 42 -6.77 12.83 14.46
CA SER A 42 -6.79 13.99 13.56
C SER A 42 -7.91 14.94 13.96
N LYS A 43 -7.65 16.26 13.96
CA LYS A 43 -8.70 17.26 14.22
C LYS A 43 -9.83 17.25 13.18
N TYR A 44 -9.59 16.58 12.04
CA TYR A 44 -10.55 16.42 10.95
C TYR A 44 -11.41 15.16 11.09
N ALA A 45 -11.11 14.26 12.04
CA ALA A 45 -11.97 13.14 12.38
C ALA A 45 -13.11 13.61 13.29
N THR A 46 -14.36 13.38 12.87
CA THR A 46 -15.56 13.77 13.61
C THR A 46 -16.06 12.69 14.56
N ALA A 47 -15.89 11.41 14.18
CA ALA A 47 -16.22 10.26 15.01
C ALA A 47 -15.30 9.06 14.71
N SER A 48 -15.30 8.09 15.61
CA SER A 48 -14.56 6.83 15.44
C SER A 48 -15.44 5.61 15.70
N HIS A 49 -15.18 4.53 14.96
CA HIS A 49 -15.92 3.27 15.01
C HIS A 49 -14.93 2.12 15.20
N VAL A 50 -15.28 1.15 16.04
CA VAL A 50 -14.47 -0.05 16.26
C VAL A 50 -15.16 -1.26 15.64
N TYR A 51 -14.43 -2.01 14.79
CA TYR A 51 -14.92 -3.23 14.13
C TYR A 51 -14.02 -4.44 14.42
N PRO A 52 -14.48 -5.69 14.23
CA PRO A 52 -13.60 -6.86 14.27
C PRO A 52 -12.52 -6.79 13.19
N SER A 53 -11.34 -7.34 13.46
CA SER A 53 -10.24 -7.40 12.48
C SER A 53 -10.71 -8.05 11.17
N ALA A 54 -10.50 -7.38 10.03
CA ALA A 54 -10.79 -7.96 8.72
C ALA A 54 -9.86 -9.15 8.40
N ASP A 55 -8.66 -9.15 9.01
CA ASP A 55 -7.68 -10.22 8.88
C ASP A 55 -8.11 -11.47 9.69
N ASP A 56 -8.57 -11.30 10.94
CA ASP A 56 -8.83 -12.42 11.87
C ASP A 56 -10.32 -12.84 11.96
N ASN A 57 -11.24 -11.90 11.72
CA ASN A 57 -12.69 -12.13 11.77
C ASN A 57 -13.41 -11.38 10.63
N PRO A 58 -13.25 -11.85 9.38
CA PRO A 58 -13.76 -11.15 8.21
C PRO A 58 -15.30 -11.03 8.20
N ALA A 59 -16.01 -12.08 8.63
CA ALA A 59 -17.47 -12.05 8.75
C ALA A 59 -17.96 -11.04 9.80
N GLY A 60 -17.25 -10.93 10.93
CA GLY A 60 -17.53 -9.94 11.95
C GLY A 60 -17.28 -8.52 11.48
N PHE A 61 -16.17 -8.29 10.76
CA PHE A 61 -15.85 -7.02 10.11
C PHE A 61 -16.98 -6.58 9.17
N ARG A 62 -17.34 -7.44 8.20
CA ARG A 62 -18.40 -7.20 7.21
C ARG A 62 -19.71 -6.77 7.86
N ARG A 63 -20.14 -7.52 8.88
CA ARG A 63 -21.38 -7.25 9.61
C ARG A 63 -21.33 -5.87 10.28
N VAL A 64 -20.29 -5.59 11.07
CA VAL A 64 -20.22 -4.34 11.84
C VAL A 64 -20.08 -3.12 10.92
N VAL A 65 -19.32 -3.23 9.83
CA VAL A 65 -19.20 -2.13 8.86
C VAL A 65 -20.54 -1.84 8.21
N ARG A 66 -21.29 -2.87 7.77
CA ARG A 66 -22.64 -2.68 7.22
C ARG A 66 -23.58 -2.02 8.24
N ASP A 67 -23.61 -2.51 9.48
CA ASP A 67 -24.46 -1.93 10.54
C ASP A 67 -24.13 -0.44 10.77
N VAL A 68 -22.85 -0.08 10.79
CA VAL A 68 -22.38 1.31 10.93
C VAL A 68 -22.80 2.17 9.74
N VAL A 69 -22.68 1.63 8.52
CA VAL A 69 -23.08 2.32 7.28
C VAL A 69 -24.59 2.56 7.24
N GLU A 70 -25.39 1.55 7.55
CA GLU A 70 -26.85 1.64 7.59
C GLU A 70 -27.33 2.64 8.65
N THR A 71 -26.75 2.59 9.84
CA THR A 71 -27.19 3.43 10.97
C THR A 71 -26.77 4.89 10.80
N THR A 72 -25.55 5.12 10.31
CA THR A 72 -24.97 6.47 10.27
C THR A 72 -25.25 7.17 8.94
N GLY A 73 -25.29 6.42 7.84
CA GLY A 73 -25.44 6.94 6.49
C GLY A 73 -24.20 7.70 6.01
N PHE A 74 -23.47 7.10 5.08
CA PHE A 74 -22.30 7.70 4.42
C PHE A 74 -22.59 7.91 2.93
N ASP A 75 -21.81 8.76 2.28
CA ASP A 75 -21.78 8.87 0.81
C ASP A 75 -20.72 7.94 0.23
N THR A 76 -19.61 7.73 0.98
CA THR A 76 -18.57 6.76 0.61
C THR A 76 -17.94 6.06 1.80
N VAL A 77 -17.48 4.83 1.58
CA VAL A 77 -16.60 4.08 2.49
C VAL A 77 -15.27 3.80 1.78
N VAL A 78 -14.16 4.14 2.43
CA VAL A 78 -12.81 4.05 1.87
C VAL A 78 -11.97 3.09 2.71
N PRO A 79 -11.58 1.91 2.18
CA PRO A 79 -10.61 1.04 2.80
C PRO A 79 -9.18 1.45 2.43
N THR A 80 -8.19 1.14 3.27
CA THR A 80 -6.79 1.47 2.95
C THR A 80 -5.79 0.33 3.17
N ARG A 81 -6.23 -0.87 3.58
CA ARG A 81 -5.42 -2.08 3.68
C ARG A 81 -6.00 -3.19 2.79
N ASP A 82 -5.19 -4.20 2.50
CA ASP A 82 -5.56 -5.27 1.58
C ASP A 82 -6.81 -6.04 2.07
N ALA A 83 -6.77 -6.51 3.33
CA ALA A 83 -7.90 -7.25 3.93
C ALA A 83 -9.19 -6.42 3.99
N THR A 84 -9.14 -5.16 4.45
CA THR A 84 -10.34 -4.31 4.49
C THR A 84 -10.85 -3.95 3.10
N THR A 85 -9.96 -3.79 2.12
CA THR A 85 -10.35 -3.51 0.73
C THR A 85 -11.11 -4.68 0.14
N ARG A 86 -10.56 -5.88 0.26
CA ARG A 86 -11.18 -7.12 -0.21
C ARG A 86 -12.50 -7.41 0.51
N GLU A 87 -12.53 -7.27 1.82
CA GLU A 87 -13.70 -7.59 2.64
C GLU A 87 -14.81 -6.55 2.50
N LEU A 88 -14.48 -5.28 2.27
CA LEU A 88 -15.46 -4.24 1.96
C LEU A 88 -16.08 -4.45 0.57
N ALA A 89 -15.26 -4.78 -0.43
CA ALA A 89 -15.73 -5.11 -1.78
C ALA A 89 -16.71 -6.29 -1.78
N ALA A 90 -16.62 -7.20 -0.80
CA ALA A 90 -17.51 -8.34 -0.68
C ALA A 90 -18.90 -8.00 -0.10
N VAL A 91 -19.12 -6.76 0.37
CA VAL A 91 -20.39 -6.35 0.99
C VAL A 91 -20.88 -4.98 0.54
N CYS A 92 -20.13 -4.25 -0.30
CA CYS A 92 -20.51 -2.91 -0.69
C CYS A 92 -21.79 -2.85 -1.52
N ASP A 93 -22.15 -3.95 -2.20
CA ASP A 93 -23.40 -4.07 -2.95
C ASP A 93 -24.63 -4.18 -2.02
N ASP A 94 -24.43 -4.51 -0.74
CA ASP A 94 -25.49 -4.53 0.28
C ASP A 94 -25.73 -3.16 0.91
N PHE A 95 -24.95 -2.13 0.56
CA PHE A 95 -25.08 -0.81 1.18
C PHE A 95 -26.34 -0.07 0.70
N PRO A 96 -26.88 0.85 1.52
CA PRO A 96 -28.00 1.69 1.09
C PRO A 96 -27.64 2.49 -0.17
N ASP A 97 -28.60 2.75 -1.08
CA ASP A 97 -28.42 3.45 -2.37
C ASP A 97 -27.58 4.74 -2.32
N ARG A 98 -27.60 5.44 -1.19
CA ARG A 98 -26.83 6.66 -0.97
C ARG A 98 -25.33 6.44 -0.75
N THR A 99 -24.90 5.22 -0.46
CA THR A 99 -23.51 4.87 -0.13
C THR A 99 -22.92 4.09 -1.27
N SER A 100 -21.81 4.57 -1.82
CA SER A 100 -21.08 3.88 -2.87
C SER A 100 -19.61 3.81 -2.53
N THR A 101 -18.89 2.89 -3.15
CA THR A 101 -17.44 2.79 -3.04
C THR A 101 -16.84 2.57 -4.43
N LEU A 102 -15.60 3.01 -4.60
CA LEU A 102 -14.87 2.91 -5.84
C LEU A 102 -13.90 1.73 -5.75
N LEU A 103 -14.43 0.52 -5.86
CA LEU A 103 -13.70 -0.74 -5.74
C LEU A 103 -14.10 -1.70 -6.84
N SER A 104 -13.15 -2.55 -7.21
CA SER A 104 -13.40 -3.73 -8.04
C SER A 104 -13.99 -4.88 -7.22
N SER A 105 -14.46 -5.93 -7.88
CA SER A 105 -14.95 -7.14 -7.21
C SER A 105 -13.85 -7.80 -6.35
N PRO A 106 -14.21 -8.59 -5.32
CA PRO A 106 -13.24 -9.36 -4.56
C PRO A 106 -12.37 -10.28 -5.42
N GLU A 107 -12.94 -10.88 -6.48
CA GLU A 107 -12.18 -11.75 -7.40
C GLU A 107 -11.10 -10.97 -8.17
N THR A 108 -11.44 -9.77 -8.68
CA THR A 108 -10.48 -8.91 -9.36
C THR A 108 -9.38 -8.42 -8.41
N ILE A 109 -9.74 -8.08 -7.17
CA ILE A 109 -8.78 -7.72 -6.11
C ILE A 109 -7.85 -8.90 -5.81
N ASP A 110 -8.40 -10.09 -5.58
CA ASP A 110 -7.65 -11.31 -5.27
C ASP A 110 -6.71 -11.67 -6.45
N ARG A 111 -7.13 -11.46 -7.70
CA ARG A 111 -6.33 -11.73 -8.89
C ARG A 111 -5.07 -10.85 -9.01
N LEU A 112 -5.16 -9.59 -8.61
CA LEU A 112 -4.00 -8.66 -8.63
C LEU A 112 -3.14 -8.79 -7.37
N GLY A 113 -3.77 -9.01 -6.20
CA GLY A 113 -3.06 -9.13 -4.93
C GLY A 113 -2.27 -10.44 -4.76
N ASP A 114 -2.72 -11.51 -5.41
CA ASP A 114 -2.01 -12.79 -5.48
C ASP A 114 -0.83 -12.68 -6.45
N LYS A 115 0.39 -12.79 -5.93
CA LYS A 115 1.62 -12.59 -6.72
C LYS A 115 1.77 -13.59 -7.87
N ALA A 116 1.34 -14.84 -7.70
CA ALA A 116 1.41 -15.86 -8.75
C ALA A 116 0.43 -15.53 -9.89
N ARG A 117 -0.81 -15.17 -9.55
CA ARG A 117 -1.83 -14.77 -10.53
C ARG A 117 -1.49 -13.46 -11.22
N CYS A 118 -0.93 -12.51 -10.48
CA CYS A 118 -0.48 -11.22 -11.01
C CYS A 118 0.68 -11.41 -12.00
N ALA A 119 1.66 -12.27 -11.69
CA ALA A 119 2.77 -12.57 -12.60
C ALA A 119 2.27 -13.19 -13.93
N LYS A 120 1.43 -14.23 -13.86
CA LYS A 120 0.82 -14.85 -15.05
C LYS A 120 -0.01 -13.86 -15.87
N LEU A 121 -0.71 -12.94 -15.20
CA LEU A 121 -1.45 -11.88 -15.86
C LEU A 121 -0.50 -10.92 -16.59
N ALA A 122 0.57 -10.47 -15.92
CA ALA A 122 1.56 -9.55 -16.48
C ALA A 122 2.24 -10.15 -17.73
N GLU A 123 2.68 -11.40 -17.66
CA GLU A 123 3.25 -12.13 -18.80
C GLU A 123 2.29 -12.17 -19.99
N ARG A 124 1.01 -12.48 -19.75
CA ARG A 124 0.00 -12.55 -20.80
C ARG A 124 -0.23 -11.21 -21.49
N VAL A 125 -0.15 -10.10 -20.76
CA VAL A 125 -0.36 -8.75 -21.31
C VAL A 125 0.93 -8.09 -21.79
N GLY A 126 2.08 -8.75 -21.64
CA GLY A 126 3.38 -8.23 -22.06
C GLY A 126 3.97 -7.18 -21.12
N VAL A 127 3.50 -7.09 -19.87
CA VAL A 127 4.08 -6.21 -18.85
C VAL A 127 5.38 -6.84 -18.33
N PRO A 128 6.53 -6.15 -18.39
CA PRO A 128 7.79 -6.68 -17.88
C PRO A 128 7.71 -6.95 -16.37
N ILE A 129 8.15 -8.14 -15.96
CA ILE A 129 8.26 -8.57 -14.55
C ILE A 129 9.59 -9.30 -14.37
N PRO A 130 10.11 -9.43 -13.13
CA PRO A 130 11.18 -10.40 -12.84
C PRO A 130 10.68 -11.82 -13.14
N ALA A 131 11.56 -12.70 -13.58
CA ALA A 131 11.20 -14.09 -13.87
C ALA A 131 10.55 -14.71 -12.62
N THR A 132 9.30 -15.16 -12.76
CA THR A 132 8.49 -15.62 -11.62
C THR A 132 7.98 -17.03 -11.88
N TYR A 133 8.22 -17.91 -10.92
CA TYR A 133 7.84 -19.31 -10.96
C TYR A 133 6.80 -19.59 -9.88
N ASP A 134 5.77 -20.34 -10.26
CA ASP A 134 4.72 -20.83 -9.37
C ASP A 134 4.96 -22.32 -9.06
N PRO A 135 5.38 -22.67 -7.82
CA PRO A 135 5.60 -24.04 -7.41
C PRO A 135 4.35 -24.94 -7.41
N ALA A 136 3.15 -24.37 -7.59
CA ALA A 136 1.94 -25.15 -7.87
C ALA A 136 1.91 -25.72 -9.30
N GLU A 137 2.71 -25.15 -10.22
CA GLU A 137 2.77 -25.56 -11.63
C GLU A 137 4.13 -26.14 -12.02
N THR A 138 5.23 -25.65 -11.44
CA THR A 138 6.60 -26.12 -11.72
C THR A 138 7.24 -26.65 -10.45
N ALA A 139 7.78 -27.88 -10.48
CA ALA A 139 8.36 -28.46 -9.26
C ALA A 139 9.57 -27.63 -8.78
N VAL A 140 9.73 -27.48 -7.45
CA VAL A 140 10.83 -26.69 -6.88
C VAL A 140 12.21 -27.19 -7.31
N ASP A 141 12.39 -28.50 -7.46
CA ASP A 141 13.65 -29.09 -7.96
C ASP A 141 13.92 -28.73 -9.43
N GLU A 142 12.87 -28.53 -10.23
CA GLU A 142 13.00 -28.07 -11.61
C GLU A 142 13.37 -26.58 -11.65
N ILE A 143 12.70 -25.76 -10.83
CA ILE A 143 13.04 -24.33 -10.66
C ILE A 143 14.50 -24.17 -10.23
N ALA A 144 14.98 -24.98 -9.27
CA ALA A 144 16.37 -24.96 -8.82
C ALA A 144 17.37 -25.27 -9.95
N ALA A 145 16.98 -26.07 -10.94
CA ALA A 145 17.83 -26.45 -12.06
C ALA A 145 17.83 -25.42 -13.21
N THR A 146 16.79 -24.59 -13.33
CA THR A 146 16.58 -23.70 -14.49
C THR A 146 16.61 -22.22 -14.19
N ALA A 147 16.33 -21.79 -12.96
CA ALA A 147 16.30 -20.37 -12.61
C ALA A 147 17.70 -19.76 -12.50
N ASP A 148 17.82 -18.48 -12.82
CA ASP A 148 19.01 -17.68 -12.56
C ASP A 148 19.01 -17.21 -11.10
N PHE A 149 20.08 -17.52 -10.37
CA PHE A 149 20.24 -17.17 -8.96
C PHE A 149 21.05 -15.86 -8.82
N PRO A 150 20.75 -15.03 -7.80
CA PRO A 150 19.87 -15.31 -6.67
C PRO A 150 18.36 -15.19 -6.95
N VAL A 151 17.55 -15.90 -6.17
CA VAL A 151 16.09 -15.82 -6.20
C VAL A 151 15.51 -15.43 -4.84
N LEU A 152 14.27 -14.98 -4.84
CA LEU A 152 13.46 -14.68 -3.67
C LEU A 152 12.31 -15.68 -3.57
N VAL A 153 12.18 -16.32 -2.42
CA VAL A 153 10.95 -17.04 -2.04
C VAL A 153 10.03 -16.04 -1.34
N LYS A 154 8.82 -15.85 -1.86
CA LYS A 154 7.86 -14.84 -1.35
C LYS A 154 6.49 -15.48 -1.13
N PRO A 155 5.80 -15.24 0.01
CA PRO A 155 4.42 -15.67 0.17
C PRO A 155 3.54 -15.07 -0.92
N THR A 156 2.65 -15.87 -1.48
CA THR A 156 1.75 -15.46 -2.58
C THR A 156 0.85 -14.31 -2.15
N ASN A 157 0.38 -14.36 -0.90
CA ASN A 157 -0.38 -13.30 -0.24
C ASN A 157 0.44 -12.70 0.90
N GLY A 158 0.61 -11.39 0.94
CA GLY A 158 1.36 -10.73 2.00
C GLY A 158 1.72 -9.29 1.66
N ALA A 159 2.12 -8.52 2.68
CA ALA A 159 2.49 -7.11 2.54
C ALA A 159 3.68 -6.74 3.43
N GLY A 160 4.48 -5.78 2.97
CA GLY A 160 5.56 -5.14 3.75
C GLY A 160 6.75 -6.04 4.04
N ALA A 161 7.21 -6.81 3.03
CA ALA A 161 8.37 -7.70 3.09
C ALA A 161 8.38 -8.70 4.27
N ARG A 162 7.23 -9.34 4.52
CA ARG A 162 7.12 -10.41 5.52
C ARG A 162 7.20 -11.77 4.85
N GLY A 163 7.97 -12.68 5.45
CA GLY A 163 8.11 -14.05 4.97
C GLY A 163 8.91 -14.19 3.68
N ILE A 164 9.59 -13.13 3.24
CA ILE A 164 10.47 -13.18 2.08
C ILE A 164 11.80 -13.79 2.52
N ALA A 165 12.40 -14.64 1.68
CA ALA A 165 13.74 -15.16 1.90
C ALA A 165 14.53 -15.12 0.59
N ARG A 166 15.77 -14.63 0.64
CA ARG A 166 16.71 -14.71 -0.49
C ARG A 166 17.46 -16.02 -0.46
N VAL A 167 17.63 -16.61 -1.64
CA VAL A 167 18.36 -17.85 -1.86
C VAL A 167 19.42 -17.57 -2.92
N ASP A 168 20.69 -17.68 -2.56
CA ASP A 168 21.81 -17.49 -3.48
C ASP A 168 22.31 -18.80 -4.11
N ASP A 169 22.09 -19.95 -3.45
CA ASP A 169 22.49 -21.28 -3.93
C ASP A 169 21.26 -22.15 -4.29
N PRO A 170 21.17 -22.69 -5.52
CA PRO A 170 20.13 -23.66 -5.91
C PRO A 170 19.90 -24.81 -4.93
N ALA A 171 20.95 -25.31 -4.27
CA ALA A 171 20.86 -26.41 -3.32
C ALA A 171 20.04 -26.06 -2.07
N GLU A 172 19.88 -24.78 -1.75
CA GLU A 172 19.15 -24.31 -0.58
C GLU A 172 17.65 -24.05 -0.87
N LEU A 173 17.26 -23.95 -2.14
CA LEU A 173 15.91 -23.52 -2.54
C LEU A 173 14.80 -24.38 -1.94
N ALA A 174 14.91 -25.71 -2.02
CA ALA A 174 13.87 -26.62 -1.53
C ALA A 174 13.69 -26.54 -0.01
N ALA A 175 14.77 -26.30 0.75
CA ALA A 175 14.69 -26.14 2.20
C ALA A 175 14.05 -24.80 2.57
N THR A 176 14.50 -23.71 1.93
CA THR A 176 13.97 -22.37 2.17
C THR A 176 12.51 -22.25 1.76
N TYR A 177 12.12 -22.82 0.61
CA TYR A 177 10.74 -22.84 0.15
C TYR A 177 9.81 -23.49 1.20
N ARG A 178 10.16 -24.68 1.68
CA ARG A 178 9.38 -25.36 2.73
C ARG A 178 9.26 -24.52 4.01
N SER A 179 10.36 -23.90 4.43
CA SER A 179 10.34 -23.04 5.62
C SER A 179 9.38 -21.86 5.47
N VAL A 180 9.40 -21.19 4.31
CA VAL A 180 8.47 -20.08 4.06
C VAL A 180 7.04 -20.58 3.98
N THR A 181 6.79 -21.71 3.33
CA THR A 181 5.42 -22.23 3.20
C THR A 181 4.82 -22.73 4.51
N ASP A 182 5.63 -23.32 5.38
CA ASP A 182 5.20 -23.78 6.70
C ASP A 182 4.77 -22.61 7.59
N ASP A 183 5.44 -21.46 7.48
CA ASP A 183 5.17 -20.27 8.30
C ASP A 183 4.13 -19.31 7.70
N HIS A 184 4.03 -19.25 6.36
CA HIS A 184 3.29 -18.20 5.66
C HIS A 184 2.28 -18.69 4.61
N GLY A 185 2.18 -20.01 4.37
CA GLY A 185 1.33 -20.58 3.35
C GLY A 185 1.96 -20.53 1.95
N ASP A 186 1.16 -20.65 0.90
CA ASP A 186 1.67 -20.73 -0.48
C ASP A 186 2.63 -19.59 -0.84
N ALA A 187 3.65 -19.91 -1.64
CA ALA A 187 4.72 -18.99 -2.01
C ALA A 187 5.11 -19.14 -3.49
N ILE A 188 5.66 -18.06 -4.05
CA ILE A 188 6.31 -18.02 -5.36
C ILE A 188 7.83 -18.03 -5.21
N VAL A 189 8.52 -18.41 -6.28
CA VAL A 189 9.97 -18.19 -6.44
C VAL A 189 10.14 -17.14 -7.54
N GLN A 190 10.85 -16.06 -7.25
CA GLN A 190 11.02 -14.94 -8.20
C GLN A 190 12.49 -14.54 -8.29
N GLU A 191 12.96 -14.22 -9.48
CA GLU A 191 14.26 -13.60 -9.75
C GLU A 191 14.51 -12.42 -8.80
N TYR A 192 15.72 -12.35 -8.24
CA TYR A 192 16.15 -11.17 -7.51
C TYR A 192 16.70 -10.12 -8.48
N VAL A 193 16.04 -8.97 -8.54
CA VAL A 193 16.52 -7.78 -9.28
C VAL A 193 17.29 -6.87 -8.32
N ASP A 194 18.48 -6.43 -8.74
CA ASP A 194 19.28 -5.47 -7.96
C ASP A 194 18.55 -4.13 -7.85
N HIS A 195 18.46 -3.61 -6.63
CA HIS A 195 17.75 -2.37 -6.33
C HIS A 195 18.61 -1.12 -6.65
N ALA A 196 19.87 -1.28 -7.06
CA ALA A 196 20.76 -0.20 -7.44
C ALA A 196 20.25 0.63 -8.63
N GLY A 197 19.43 0.05 -9.50
CA GLY A 197 18.78 0.75 -10.62
C GLY A 197 17.67 1.71 -10.17
N GLY A 198 17.14 1.54 -8.96
CA GLY A 198 16.12 2.39 -8.37
C GLY A 198 14.78 1.68 -8.18
N HIS A 199 14.10 2.05 -7.10
CA HIS A 199 12.76 1.57 -6.76
C HIS A 199 11.76 2.70 -7.03
N TYR A 200 10.75 2.42 -7.82
CA TYR A 200 9.71 3.35 -8.20
C TYR A 200 8.35 2.83 -7.79
N SER A 201 7.43 3.77 -7.61
CA SER A 201 6.06 3.48 -7.26
C SER A 201 5.12 4.28 -8.14
N VAL A 202 4.11 3.59 -8.65
CA VAL A 202 3.02 4.21 -9.42
C VAL A 202 1.74 4.13 -8.61
N GLY A 203 1.29 5.29 -8.12
CA GLY A 203 -0.03 5.43 -7.51
C GLY A 203 -1.04 5.89 -8.55
N THR A 204 -2.16 5.16 -8.70
CA THR A 204 -3.18 5.45 -9.71
C THR A 204 -4.61 5.29 -9.18
N VAL A 205 -5.57 5.92 -9.84
CA VAL A 205 -7.02 5.75 -9.60
C VAL A 205 -7.71 5.55 -10.93
N PHE A 206 -8.41 4.43 -11.09
CA PHE A 206 -9.22 4.12 -12.26
C PHE A 206 -10.69 4.40 -11.99
N ASP A 207 -11.40 4.91 -13.00
CA ASP A 207 -12.86 5.03 -12.96
C ASP A 207 -13.56 3.69 -13.26
N ARG A 208 -14.89 3.72 -13.40
CA ARG A 208 -15.70 2.52 -13.70
C ARG A 208 -15.59 2.03 -15.15
N ALA A 209 -15.02 2.83 -16.05
CA ALA A 209 -14.72 2.44 -17.42
C ALA A 209 -13.30 1.88 -17.56
N SER A 210 -12.59 1.71 -16.43
CA SER A 210 -11.18 1.32 -16.39
C SER A 210 -10.24 2.32 -17.07
N GLU A 211 -10.55 3.61 -16.97
CA GLU A 211 -9.68 4.69 -17.43
C GLU A 211 -8.96 5.37 -16.25
N PRO A 212 -7.65 5.64 -16.36
CA PRO A 212 -6.90 6.30 -15.31
C PRO A 212 -7.32 7.77 -15.15
N ARG A 213 -7.76 8.14 -13.96
CA ARG A 213 -8.14 9.53 -13.57
C ARG A 213 -7.07 10.23 -12.74
N ALA A 214 -6.11 9.49 -12.19
CA ALA A 214 -4.97 10.05 -11.50
C ALA A 214 -3.77 9.14 -11.69
N ILE A 215 -2.60 9.72 -11.93
CA ILE A 215 -1.32 9.01 -11.93
C ILE A 215 -0.31 9.87 -11.17
N HIS A 216 0.44 9.25 -10.27
CA HIS A 216 1.55 9.89 -9.59
C HIS A 216 2.70 8.89 -9.45
N VAL A 217 3.86 9.27 -9.99
CA VAL A 217 5.08 8.48 -9.93
C VAL A 217 6.02 9.08 -8.90
N TYR A 218 6.68 8.21 -8.14
CA TYR A 218 7.74 8.62 -7.23
C TYR A 218 8.79 7.53 -7.09
N GLU A 219 10.01 7.95 -6.81
CA GLU A 219 11.13 7.07 -6.51
C GLU A 219 11.23 6.89 -5.00
N GLU A 220 11.29 5.64 -4.54
CA GLU A 220 11.58 5.29 -3.16
C GLU A 220 13.08 5.30 -2.91
N LEU A 221 13.53 6.26 -2.10
CA LEU A 221 14.96 6.48 -1.87
C LEU A 221 15.46 5.74 -0.63
N ARG A 222 14.56 5.52 0.33
CA ARG A 222 14.84 4.78 1.55
C ARG A 222 13.58 4.06 1.99
N GLN A 223 13.76 2.82 2.43
CA GLN A 223 12.71 1.95 2.93
C GLN A 223 13.02 1.48 4.34
N TYR A 224 11.99 1.07 5.06
CA TYR A 224 12.17 0.35 6.32
C TYR A 224 11.24 -0.86 6.42
N PRO A 225 11.78 -2.09 6.45
CA PRO A 225 13.20 -2.48 6.33
C PRO A 225 13.85 -2.09 5.00
N GLU A 226 15.19 -2.08 4.94
CA GLU A 226 15.92 -1.78 3.70
C GLU A 226 15.74 -2.88 2.64
N SER A 227 15.37 -4.09 3.03
CA SER A 227 15.13 -5.24 2.13
C SER A 227 13.70 -5.31 1.54
N GLY A 228 12.98 -4.18 1.42
CA GLY A 228 11.66 -4.14 0.77
C GLY A 228 10.50 -3.64 1.64
N GLY A 229 10.78 -2.79 2.62
CA GLY A 229 9.72 -2.16 3.42
C GLY A 229 9.08 -0.94 2.76
N PRO A 230 8.05 -0.35 3.39
CA PRO A 230 7.47 0.90 2.91
C PRO A 230 8.51 2.04 2.85
N ALA A 231 8.33 2.94 1.87
CA ALA A 231 9.09 4.19 1.79
C ALA A 231 9.08 4.97 3.12
N VAL A 232 10.27 5.23 3.64
CA VAL A 232 10.50 6.25 4.68
C VAL A 232 10.99 7.56 4.10
N GLU A 233 11.57 7.53 2.90
CA GLU A 233 11.91 8.70 2.10
C GLU A 233 11.67 8.43 0.61
N ALA A 234 11.01 9.37 -0.07
CA ALA A 234 10.73 9.26 -1.49
C ALA A 234 10.81 10.62 -2.19
N HIS A 235 10.86 10.63 -3.51
CA HIS A 235 10.92 11.83 -4.35
C HIS A 235 9.91 11.70 -5.48
N SER A 236 9.03 12.70 -5.64
CA SER A 236 8.12 12.74 -6.79
C SER A 236 8.91 12.79 -8.10
N ARG A 237 8.43 12.06 -9.12
CA ARG A 237 9.06 11.92 -10.44
C ARG A 237 8.03 12.18 -11.53
N PRO A 238 8.42 12.69 -12.71
CA PRO A 238 7.47 12.86 -13.80
C PRO A 238 6.90 11.50 -14.26
N VAL A 239 5.72 11.52 -14.89
CA VAL A 239 5.23 10.35 -15.62
C VAL A 239 6.09 10.16 -16.86
N GLU A 240 6.55 8.94 -17.08
CA GLU A 240 7.34 8.52 -18.23
C GLU A 240 6.58 7.45 -19.04
N PRO A 241 6.96 7.18 -20.31
CA PRO A 241 6.21 6.28 -21.19
C PRO A 241 5.97 4.87 -20.62
N TRP A 242 6.95 4.31 -19.91
CA TRP A 242 6.87 2.98 -19.31
C TRP A 242 5.68 2.83 -18.33
N VAL A 243 5.20 3.93 -17.76
CA VAL A 243 4.07 3.91 -16.82
C VAL A 243 2.81 3.41 -17.52
N ASP A 244 2.55 3.88 -18.74
CA ASP A 244 1.33 3.51 -19.47
C ASP A 244 1.32 2.04 -19.85
N ASP A 245 2.48 1.49 -20.21
CA ASP A 245 2.67 0.06 -20.48
C ASP A 245 2.34 -0.78 -19.23
N LEU A 246 2.79 -0.36 -18.05
CA LEU A 246 2.46 -1.06 -16.80
C LEU A 246 0.96 -1.03 -16.50
N LEU A 247 0.27 0.08 -16.79
CA LEU A 247 -1.17 0.23 -16.55
C LEU A 247 -2.03 -0.77 -17.35
N ASP A 248 -1.50 -1.40 -18.40
CA ASP A 248 -2.21 -2.43 -19.15
C ASP A 248 -2.60 -3.64 -18.30
N ILE A 249 -1.85 -3.93 -17.22
CA ILE A 249 -2.24 -4.99 -16.28
C ILE A 249 -3.57 -4.68 -15.58
N LEU A 250 -3.82 -3.41 -15.27
CA LEU A 250 -5.06 -2.94 -14.64
C LEU A 250 -6.20 -2.91 -15.64
N ARG A 251 -5.95 -2.43 -16.87
CA ARG A 251 -6.94 -2.44 -17.96
C ARG A 251 -7.39 -3.86 -18.31
N ALA A 252 -6.47 -4.82 -18.31
CA ALA A 252 -6.75 -6.22 -18.65
C ALA A 252 -7.67 -6.95 -17.66
N VAL A 253 -7.92 -6.37 -16.50
CA VAL A 253 -8.87 -6.88 -15.50
C VAL A 253 -10.04 -5.93 -15.24
N GLU A 254 -10.21 -4.92 -16.10
CA GLU A 254 -11.23 -3.88 -15.99
C GLU A 254 -11.20 -3.23 -14.60
N TRP A 255 -9.99 -2.92 -14.12
CA TRP A 255 -9.78 -2.39 -12.78
C TRP A 255 -10.55 -1.10 -12.55
N VAL A 256 -11.20 -1.03 -11.39
CA VAL A 256 -11.90 0.13 -10.84
C VAL A 256 -11.31 0.47 -9.47
N GLY A 257 -11.00 1.75 -9.28
CA GLY A 257 -10.54 2.27 -8.00
C GLY A 257 -9.03 2.49 -7.88
N PRO A 258 -8.55 2.76 -6.67
CA PRO A 258 -7.15 3.05 -6.42
C PRO A 258 -6.27 1.80 -6.48
N ALA A 259 -5.11 1.90 -7.12
CA ALA A 259 -4.08 0.87 -7.11
C ALA A 259 -2.69 1.48 -6.89
N HIS A 260 -1.80 0.66 -6.34
CA HIS A 260 -0.39 0.99 -6.19
C HIS A 260 0.46 -0.10 -6.82
N MET A 261 1.45 0.30 -7.59
CA MET A 261 2.32 -0.64 -8.30
C MET A 261 3.76 -0.39 -7.87
N ASP A 262 4.43 -1.43 -7.40
CA ASP A 262 5.84 -1.39 -7.02
C ASP A 262 6.67 -1.83 -8.21
N VAL A 263 7.69 -1.04 -8.56
CA VAL A 263 8.44 -1.17 -9.80
C VAL A 263 9.93 -1.05 -9.49
N LEU A 264 10.74 -1.93 -10.08
CA LEU A 264 12.19 -1.82 -10.05
C LEU A 264 12.70 -1.45 -11.44
N PHE A 265 13.67 -0.55 -11.51
CA PHE A 265 14.46 -0.42 -12.72
C PHE A 265 15.59 -1.45 -12.67
N ASP A 266 15.59 -2.36 -13.63
CA ASP A 266 16.63 -3.37 -13.80
C ASP A 266 17.76 -2.80 -14.66
N PRO A 267 18.98 -2.64 -14.09
CA PRO A 267 20.11 -2.10 -14.83
C PRO A 267 20.71 -3.07 -15.84
N ASP A 268 20.47 -4.39 -15.71
CA ASP A 268 21.01 -5.40 -16.61
C ASP A 268 20.16 -5.49 -17.89
N ASP A 269 18.84 -5.41 -17.73
CA ASP A 269 17.87 -5.39 -18.85
C ASP A 269 17.54 -3.98 -19.36
N GLU A 270 18.04 -2.94 -18.69
CA GLU A 270 17.73 -1.52 -18.92
C GLU A 270 16.21 -1.23 -19.00
N THR A 271 15.42 -1.88 -18.14
CA THR A 271 13.94 -1.82 -18.20
C THR A 271 13.28 -1.70 -16.83
N TYR A 272 12.05 -1.19 -16.82
CA TYR A 272 11.22 -1.12 -15.62
C TYR A 272 10.41 -2.42 -15.49
N LYS A 273 10.64 -3.17 -14.41
CA LYS A 273 9.95 -4.43 -14.10
C LYS A 273 8.92 -4.21 -12.99
N LEU A 274 7.68 -4.62 -13.23
CA LEU A 274 6.62 -4.64 -12.23
C LEU A 274 6.92 -5.74 -11.19
N LEU A 275 7.03 -5.35 -9.93
CA LEU A 275 7.30 -6.26 -8.82
C LEU A 275 6.00 -6.83 -8.25
N GLU A 276 5.02 -5.97 -7.98
CA GLU A 276 3.70 -6.35 -7.49
C GLU A 276 2.66 -5.24 -7.71
N VAL A 277 1.39 -5.64 -7.76
CA VAL A 277 0.25 -4.72 -7.67
C VAL A 277 -0.37 -4.86 -6.29
N ASN A 278 -0.50 -3.74 -5.61
CA ASN A 278 -1.19 -3.59 -4.35
C ASN A 278 -2.58 -2.97 -4.64
N PRO A 279 -3.68 -3.77 -4.65
CA PRO A 279 -5.02 -3.35 -5.07
C PRO A 279 -5.74 -2.50 -4.00
N ARG A 280 -5.07 -1.44 -3.54
CA ARG A 280 -5.50 -0.57 -2.43
C ARG A 280 -4.84 0.82 -2.51
N ILE A 281 -5.29 1.70 -1.63
CA ILE A 281 -4.59 2.95 -1.33
C ILE A 281 -3.18 2.67 -0.75
N TRP A 282 -2.19 3.46 -1.17
CA TRP A 282 -0.81 3.36 -0.69
C TRP A 282 -0.50 4.29 0.47
N MET A 283 0.47 3.88 1.28
CA MET A 283 0.79 4.51 2.55
C MET A 283 1.35 5.93 2.40
N SER A 284 2.18 6.15 1.39
CA SER A 284 2.86 7.40 1.02
C SER A 284 1.98 8.35 0.20
N ILE A 285 0.67 8.11 0.10
CA ILE A 285 -0.29 8.97 -0.64
C ILE A 285 -0.28 10.45 -0.20
N GLY A 286 0.20 10.75 1.01
CA GLY A 286 0.47 12.12 1.42
C GLY A 286 1.36 12.87 0.43
N LEU A 287 2.38 12.21 -0.15
CA LEU A 287 3.22 12.78 -1.21
C LEU A 287 2.39 13.12 -2.44
N THR A 288 1.58 12.18 -2.92
CA THR A 288 0.68 12.33 -4.07
C THR A 288 -0.26 13.54 -3.90
N ILE A 289 -0.93 13.63 -2.75
CA ILE A 289 -1.85 14.74 -2.44
C ILE A 289 -1.09 16.08 -2.41
N ARG A 290 0.11 16.11 -1.82
CA ARG A 290 0.92 17.34 -1.76
C ARG A 290 1.54 17.72 -3.10
N ALA A 291 1.72 16.76 -4.02
CA ALA A 291 2.12 17.00 -5.39
C ALA A 291 1.03 17.67 -6.23
N GLY A 292 -0.22 17.66 -5.75
CA GLY A 292 -1.37 18.26 -6.44
C GLY A 292 -2.39 17.24 -6.96
N VAL A 293 -2.16 15.95 -6.72
CA VAL A 293 -3.08 14.88 -7.11
C VAL A 293 -3.97 14.53 -5.92
N ASP A 294 -5.12 15.18 -5.79
CA ASP A 294 -6.05 15.00 -4.67
C ASP A 294 -6.89 13.71 -4.83
N VAL A 295 -6.20 12.57 -4.69
CA VAL A 295 -6.79 11.22 -4.75
C VAL A 295 -8.03 11.10 -3.85
N PRO A 296 -8.06 11.57 -2.59
CA PRO A 296 -9.26 11.47 -1.77
C PRO A 296 -10.50 12.14 -2.38
N SER A 297 -10.38 13.36 -2.89
CA SER A 297 -11.50 14.07 -3.52
C SER A 297 -11.91 13.41 -4.84
N LEU A 298 -10.94 12.92 -5.63
CA LEU A 298 -11.21 12.17 -6.86
C LEU A 298 -11.96 10.87 -6.59
N THR A 299 -11.51 10.08 -5.62
CA THR A 299 -12.17 8.83 -5.22
C THR A 299 -13.59 9.08 -4.73
N LEU A 300 -13.81 10.12 -3.91
CA LEU A 300 -15.17 10.51 -3.47
C LEU A 300 -16.06 10.91 -4.66
N ALA A 301 -15.56 11.76 -5.56
CA ALA A 301 -16.31 12.20 -6.73
C ALA A 301 -16.72 11.01 -7.61
N LEU A 302 -15.77 10.13 -7.96
CA LEU A 302 -16.02 8.93 -8.76
C LEU A 302 -16.98 7.95 -8.05
N ALA A 303 -16.81 7.72 -6.75
CA ALA A 303 -17.71 6.87 -5.97
C ALA A 303 -19.15 7.40 -6.00
N THR A 304 -19.31 8.72 -5.94
CA THR A 304 -20.62 9.39 -5.91
C THR A 304 -21.19 9.74 -7.30
N GLY A 305 -20.61 9.18 -8.37
CA GLY A 305 -21.12 9.32 -9.74
C GLY A 305 -20.69 10.59 -10.48
N GLY A 306 -19.73 11.34 -9.94
CA GLY A 306 -19.06 12.42 -10.66
C GLY A 306 -18.03 11.91 -11.66
N ASP A 307 -17.64 12.78 -12.59
CA ASP A 307 -16.61 12.53 -13.61
C ASP A 307 -15.55 13.65 -13.54
N PRO A 308 -14.61 13.58 -12.57
CA PRO A 308 -13.61 14.61 -12.40
C PRO A 308 -12.50 14.46 -13.44
N GLU A 309 -12.09 15.56 -14.09
CA GLU A 309 -11.00 15.59 -15.08
C GLU A 309 -9.74 14.81 -14.62
N PRO A 310 -9.05 14.10 -15.53
CA PRO A 310 -7.83 13.38 -15.18
C PRO A 310 -6.73 14.32 -14.67
N VAL A 311 -6.05 13.92 -13.59
CA VAL A 311 -4.92 14.66 -13.03
C VAL A 311 -3.61 14.01 -13.45
N THR A 312 -2.96 14.59 -14.46
CA THR A 312 -1.69 14.12 -15.03
C THR A 312 -0.53 15.10 -14.82
N ALA A 313 -0.82 16.33 -14.40
CA ALA A 313 0.17 17.35 -14.05
C ALA A 313 0.27 17.54 -12.53
N TYR A 314 1.48 17.38 -12.00
CA TYR A 314 1.76 17.50 -10.58
C TYR A 314 3.20 17.96 -10.35
N ARG A 315 3.51 18.33 -9.10
CA ARG A 315 4.83 18.79 -8.70
C ARG A 315 5.79 17.63 -8.52
N THR A 316 6.93 17.70 -9.19
CA THR A 316 8.02 16.71 -9.09
C THR A 316 9.14 17.15 -8.13
N ASP A 317 9.13 18.39 -7.65
CA ASP A 317 10.15 18.95 -6.75
C ASP A 317 9.91 18.62 -5.27
N LEU A 318 9.21 17.53 -4.96
CA LEU A 318 8.75 17.20 -3.61
C LEU A 318 9.41 15.95 -3.05
N ARG A 319 9.88 16.06 -1.80
CA ARG A 319 10.35 14.93 -0.99
C ARG A 319 9.27 14.47 -0.04
N TYR A 320 9.21 13.18 0.22
CA TYR A 320 8.40 12.59 1.28
C TYR A 320 9.28 12.13 2.43
N ARG A 321 8.81 12.28 3.67
CA ARG A 321 9.47 11.73 4.86
C ARG A 321 8.49 11.15 5.88
N TRP A 322 8.71 9.90 6.25
CA TRP A 322 8.04 9.25 7.37
C TRP A 322 8.94 9.24 8.61
N VAL A 323 8.96 10.34 9.34
CA VAL A 323 9.85 10.50 10.51
C VAL A 323 9.47 9.55 11.66
N LEU A 324 8.19 9.49 12.04
CA LEU A 324 7.72 8.74 13.22
C LEU A 324 6.71 7.65 12.85
N PRO A 325 6.89 6.38 13.29
CA PRO A 325 8.05 5.84 13.98
C PRO A 325 9.16 5.33 13.03
N SER A 326 8.83 5.06 11.76
CA SER A 326 9.68 4.25 10.87
C SER A 326 11.00 4.91 10.50
N GLY A 327 11.06 6.23 10.33
CA GLY A 327 12.34 6.93 10.11
C GLY A 327 13.29 6.78 11.30
N VAL A 328 12.77 6.81 12.53
CA VAL A 328 13.58 6.53 13.73
C VAL A 328 14.02 5.07 13.76
N LEU A 329 13.13 4.12 13.42
CA LEU A 329 13.48 2.70 13.38
C LEU A 329 14.54 2.40 12.29
N TRP A 330 14.46 3.06 11.13
CA TRP A 330 15.48 3.01 10.08
C TRP A 330 16.83 3.54 10.56
N ALA A 331 16.83 4.63 11.33
CA ALA A 331 18.06 5.18 11.89
C ALA A 331 18.69 4.27 12.95
N VAL A 332 17.87 3.62 13.78
CA VAL A 332 18.31 2.68 14.82
C VAL A 332 18.77 1.35 14.22
N GLY A 333 18.14 0.90 13.15
CA GLY A 333 18.40 -0.41 12.53
C GLY A 333 19.65 -0.49 11.66
N GLY A 334 20.40 0.60 11.46
CA GLY A 334 21.59 0.57 10.60
C GLY A 334 22.84 1.20 11.21
N ASP A 335 23.92 1.16 10.44
CA ASP A 335 25.22 1.64 10.88
C ASP A 335 25.24 3.16 11.07
N ARG A 336 26.01 3.63 12.07
CA ARG A 336 26.24 5.06 12.36
C ARG A 336 24.97 5.82 12.77
N LEU A 337 24.34 5.37 13.86
CA LEU A 337 23.14 5.96 14.48
C LEU A 337 23.10 7.50 14.45
N THR A 338 24.17 8.18 14.90
CA THR A 338 24.20 9.65 15.00
C THR A 338 24.06 10.32 13.63
N GLY A 339 24.63 9.74 12.58
CA GLY A 339 24.52 10.22 11.20
C GLY A 339 23.11 10.00 10.65
N ARG A 340 22.58 8.78 10.80
CA ARG A 340 21.22 8.46 10.34
C ARG A 340 20.14 9.26 11.06
N LEU A 341 20.28 9.50 12.38
CA LEU A 341 19.36 10.37 13.12
C LEU A 341 19.42 11.82 12.62
N ARG A 342 20.62 12.32 12.29
CA ARG A 342 20.76 13.64 11.67
C ARG A 342 20.00 13.68 10.33
N ASP A 343 20.11 12.65 9.51
CA ASP A 343 19.42 12.58 8.21
C ASP A 343 17.90 12.58 8.37
N VAL A 344 17.37 11.90 9.40
CA VAL A 344 15.94 11.88 9.70
C VAL A 344 15.44 13.26 10.16
N LEU A 345 16.22 13.95 11.00
CA LEU A 345 15.81 15.19 11.66
C LEU A 345 16.10 16.46 10.85
N VAL A 346 17.16 16.47 10.04
CA VAL A 346 17.53 17.62 9.21
C VAL A 346 16.78 17.52 7.89
N PRO A 347 15.86 18.45 7.58
CA PRO A 347 15.13 18.42 6.32
C PRO A 347 16.09 18.58 5.13
N PRO A 348 15.77 17.99 3.97
CA PRO A 348 16.48 18.24 2.73
C PRO A 348 16.19 19.68 2.24
N ALA A 349 16.89 20.11 1.18
CA ALA A 349 16.72 21.45 0.64
C ALA A 349 15.37 21.62 -0.08
N GLU A 350 14.88 20.53 -0.69
CA GLU A 350 13.59 20.46 -1.36
C GLU A 350 12.42 20.54 -0.38
N PRO A 351 11.26 21.06 -0.81
CA PRO A 351 10.05 21.03 0.01
C PRO A 351 9.65 19.60 0.40
N VAL A 352 9.28 19.43 1.68
CA VAL A 352 8.98 18.11 2.26
C VAL A 352 7.50 17.95 2.58
N CYS A 353 6.93 16.82 2.16
CA CYS A 353 5.72 16.23 2.72
C CYS A 353 6.09 15.28 3.86
N TYR A 354 5.62 15.58 5.07
CA TYR A 354 5.76 14.66 6.20
C TYR A 354 4.51 13.77 6.32
N GLY A 355 4.70 12.46 6.45
CA GLY A 355 3.58 11.51 6.57
C GLY A 355 2.67 11.80 7.78
N VAL A 356 3.26 12.15 8.92
CA VAL A 356 2.52 12.43 10.17
C VAL A 356 2.52 13.92 10.52
N LEU A 357 3.70 14.56 10.49
CA LEU A 357 3.89 15.90 11.04
C LEU A 357 3.13 16.95 10.22
N SER A 358 2.27 17.73 10.88
CA SER A 358 1.54 18.82 10.23
C SER A 358 1.20 19.90 11.24
N GLY A 359 1.61 21.15 10.96
CA GLY A 359 1.18 22.30 11.77
C GLY A 359 -0.32 22.56 11.70
N ARG A 360 -1.01 22.07 10.65
CA ARG A 360 -2.46 22.17 10.52
C ARG A 360 -3.19 21.09 11.31
N ASP A 361 -2.55 19.98 11.64
CA ASP A 361 -3.15 18.86 12.37
C ASP A 361 -2.13 18.22 13.34
N PRO A 362 -1.76 18.94 14.42
CA PRO A 362 -0.72 18.48 15.34
C PRO A 362 -1.16 17.27 16.17
N ASN A 363 -2.46 17.04 16.34
CA ASN A 363 -3.00 15.98 17.20
C ASN A 363 -2.65 14.57 16.70
N ALA A 364 -2.44 14.39 15.39
CA ALA A 364 -2.02 13.11 14.82
C ALA A 364 -0.69 12.60 15.40
N VAL A 365 0.21 13.50 15.85
CA VAL A 365 1.47 13.10 16.50
C VAL A 365 1.19 12.40 17.83
N ALA A 366 0.23 12.90 18.61
CA ALA A 366 -0.22 12.24 19.83
C ALA A 366 -0.89 10.89 19.52
N GLY A 367 -1.62 10.80 18.39
CA GLY A 367 -2.17 9.54 17.88
C GLY A 367 -1.10 8.49 17.59
N VAL A 368 0.01 8.85 16.93
CA VAL A 368 1.15 7.93 16.72
C VAL A 368 1.70 7.45 18.05
N ALA A 369 1.90 8.35 19.02
CA ALA A 369 2.45 7.98 20.33
C ALA A 369 1.51 7.03 21.09
N ALA A 370 0.21 7.33 21.14
CA ALA A 370 -0.80 6.49 21.79
C ALA A 370 -0.87 5.09 21.15
N GLN A 371 -0.96 5.03 19.82
CA GLN A 371 -0.98 3.78 19.06
C GLN A 371 0.30 2.96 19.29
N SER A 372 1.47 3.59 19.22
CA SER A 372 2.76 2.90 19.41
C SER A 372 2.89 2.35 20.83
N LEU A 373 2.49 3.10 21.85
CA LEU A 373 2.46 2.63 23.24
C LEU A 373 1.50 1.45 23.44
N SER A 374 0.35 1.47 22.77
CA SER A 374 -0.59 0.34 22.78
C SER A 374 0.05 -0.91 22.16
N PHE A 375 0.73 -0.77 21.02
CA PHE A 375 1.37 -1.90 20.34
C PHE A 375 2.54 -2.48 21.12
N LEU A 376 3.34 -1.65 21.80
CA LEU A 376 4.46 -2.12 22.63
C LEU A 376 4.02 -2.95 23.84
N ARG A 377 2.78 -2.78 24.31
CA ARG A 377 2.19 -3.56 25.40
C ARG A 377 1.65 -4.92 24.93
N ASP A 378 1.55 -5.12 23.62
CA ASP A 378 1.06 -6.34 22.98
C ASP A 378 2.26 -7.14 22.44
N PRO A 379 2.58 -8.32 23.02
CA PRO A 379 3.75 -9.10 22.61
C PRO A 379 3.74 -9.54 21.14
N GLU A 380 2.56 -9.74 20.57
CA GLU A 380 2.40 -10.16 19.17
C GLU A 380 2.65 -8.99 18.23
N LYS A 381 2.00 -7.84 18.48
CA LYS A 381 2.22 -6.62 17.69
C LYS A 381 3.66 -6.13 17.80
N ARG A 382 4.29 -6.26 18.96
CA ARG A 382 5.70 -5.93 19.14
C ARG A 382 6.60 -6.76 18.22
N ARG A 383 6.35 -8.08 18.09
CA ARG A 383 7.07 -8.93 17.13
C ARG A 383 6.83 -8.50 15.69
N GLN A 384 5.59 -8.17 15.32
CA GLN A 384 5.24 -7.70 13.97
C GLN A 384 5.86 -6.34 13.58
N VAL A 385 6.23 -5.51 14.57
CA VAL A 385 6.90 -4.22 14.34
C VAL A 385 8.42 -4.39 14.26
N LEU A 386 9.01 -5.25 15.10
CA LEU A 386 10.46 -5.40 15.23
C LEU A 386 11.08 -6.50 14.36
N GLY A 387 10.31 -7.51 13.95
CA GLY A 387 10.76 -8.63 13.13
C GLY A 387 10.32 -8.50 11.67
N ARG A 388 10.80 -7.46 10.97
CA ARG A 388 10.54 -7.25 9.54
C ARG A 388 11.85 -7.28 8.75
N GLY A 389 11.77 -7.72 7.50
CA GLY A 389 12.91 -7.78 6.57
C GLY A 389 13.53 -9.16 6.54
N TRP A 390 14.27 -9.41 5.46
CA TRP A 390 15.09 -10.60 5.24
C TRP A 390 16.57 -10.21 5.17
#